data_AF-A0A954Z337-F1
#
_entry.id   AF-A0A954Z337-F1
#
_cell.length_a   1.000
_cell.length_b   1.000
_cell.length_c   1.000
_cell.angle_alpha   90.00
_cell.angle_beta   90.00
_cell.angle_gamma   90.00
#
_symmetry.space_group_name_H-M   'P 1'
#
loop_
_entity.id
_entity.type
_entity.pdbx_description
1 polymer ?
#
loop_
_entity_poly.entity_id
_entity_poly.type
_entity_poly.pdbx_seq_one_letter_code
_entity_poly.pdbx_strand_id
1 'polypeptide(L)'
;MSQQTQRRLAAASRRLVAALSLVAVTAFVTNAVVTKAGDEPKKSKHEEEMAEWMMANQKTPMHEKLKMFVGEWDCKCTMYMEGMPPQTSKAESDAHLVYDGRYVRQSYKGSFDAPGPDGKPQKYTFEGYGVIGYDTIKKTFVSNWIDSMSTGIYG
;
A
#
# COMPACT_ATOMS: atom_id res chain seq x y z
N MET A 1 56.33 -52.69 37.36
CA MET A 1 56.13 -51.23 37.16
C MET A 1 56.19 -50.56 38.54
N SER A 2 57.04 -49.54 38.73
CA SER A 2 57.34 -49.00 40.07
C SER A 2 56.29 -47.99 40.57
N GLN A 3 56.12 -47.92 41.89
CA GLN A 3 55.19 -47.07 42.64
C GLN A 3 55.32 -45.56 42.32
N GLN A 4 56.44 -45.15 41.73
CA GLN A 4 56.77 -43.78 41.35
C GLN A 4 56.01 -43.31 40.10
N THR A 5 55.64 -44.24 39.21
CA THR A 5 54.88 -43.94 37.98
C THR A 5 53.40 -43.69 38.27
N GLN A 6 52.82 -44.35 39.27
CA GLN A 6 51.41 -44.16 39.65
C GLN A 6 51.15 -42.81 40.33
N ARG A 7 52.11 -42.27 41.10
CA ARG A 7 51.98 -40.95 41.76
C ARG A 7 51.99 -39.77 40.78
N ARG A 8 52.65 -39.92 39.62
CA ARG A 8 52.71 -38.87 38.58
C ARG A 8 51.41 -38.73 37.78
N LEU A 9 50.66 -39.82 37.62
CA LEU A 9 49.37 -39.82 36.91
C LEU A 9 48.23 -39.18 37.71
N ALA A 10 48.24 -39.27 39.04
CA ALA A 10 47.22 -38.67 39.91
C ALA A 10 47.34 -37.13 40.05
N ALA A 11 48.55 -36.57 39.87
CA ALA A 11 48.77 -35.13 39.94
C ALA A 11 48.43 -34.41 38.63
N ALA A 12 48.61 -35.08 37.48
CA ALA A 12 48.24 -34.56 36.17
C ALA A 12 46.72 -34.54 35.97
N SER A 13 45.99 -35.52 36.50
CA SER A 13 44.52 -35.60 36.38
C SER A 13 43.76 -34.59 37.25
N ARG A 14 44.34 -34.13 38.37
CA ARG A 14 43.72 -33.08 39.22
C ARG A 14 43.85 -31.66 38.64
N ARG A 15 44.85 -31.40 37.79
CA ARG A 15 45.06 -30.07 37.19
C ARG A 15 44.19 -29.81 35.96
N LEU A 16 43.77 -30.87 35.26
CA LEU A 16 42.89 -30.76 34.09
C LEU A 16 41.42 -30.54 34.47
N VAL A 17 40.94 -31.13 35.58
CA VAL A 17 39.54 -30.96 36.03
C VAL A 17 39.28 -29.56 36.62
N ALA A 18 40.27 -28.97 37.29
CA ALA A 18 40.15 -27.61 37.84
C ALA A 18 40.23 -26.49 36.77
N ALA A 19 40.91 -26.74 35.64
CA ALA A 19 40.98 -25.78 34.54
C ALA A 19 39.70 -25.77 33.68
N LEU A 20 39.02 -26.92 33.52
CA LEU A 20 37.75 -27.00 32.78
C LEU A 20 36.58 -26.38 33.56
N SER A 21 36.55 -26.47 34.89
CA SER A 21 35.48 -25.85 35.69
C SER A 21 35.59 -24.32 35.75
N LEU A 22 36.81 -23.75 35.65
CA LEU A 22 36.99 -22.31 35.67
C LEU A 22 36.60 -21.62 34.35
N VAL A 23 36.77 -22.30 33.21
CA VAL A 23 36.37 -21.80 31.88
C VAL A 23 34.86 -21.88 31.67
N ALA A 24 34.19 -22.89 32.23
CA ALA A 24 32.73 -23.02 32.14
C ALA A 24 31.99 -21.97 32.99
N VAL A 25 32.54 -21.58 34.14
CA VAL A 25 31.94 -20.56 35.03
C VAL A 25 32.13 -19.14 34.48
N THR A 26 33.25 -18.83 33.82
CA THR A 26 33.43 -17.51 33.18
C THR A 26 32.59 -17.36 31.91
N ALA A 27 32.44 -18.42 31.10
CA ALA A 27 31.57 -18.38 29.92
C ALA A 27 30.09 -18.17 30.26
N PHE A 28 29.61 -18.72 31.39
CA PHE A 28 28.21 -18.59 31.80
C PHE A 28 27.90 -17.23 32.45
N VAL A 29 28.84 -16.65 33.20
CA VAL A 29 28.66 -15.34 33.84
C VAL A 29 28.77 -14.19 32.81
N THR A 30 29.55 -14.35 31.75
CA THR A 30 29.64 -13.32 30.69
C THR A 30 28.33 -13.23 29.89
N ASN A 31 27.69 -14.37 29.60
CA ASN A 31 26.46 -14.38 28.80
C ASN A 31 25.25 -13.81 29.56
N ALA A 32 25.17 -14.03 30.87
CA ALA A 32 24.05 -13.56 31.69
C ALA A 32 24.05 -12.05 31.98
N VAL A 33 25.23 -11.40 32.00
CA VAL A 33 25.36 -9.95 32.19
C VAL A 33 25.11 -9.18 30.88
N VAL A 34 25.45 -9.76 29.73
CA VAL A 34 25.20 -9.12 28.42
C VAL A 34 23.72 -9.16 28.03
N THR A 35 22.93 -10.14 28.51
CA THR A 35 21.49 -10.22 28.19
C THR A 35 20.57 -9.33 29.04
N LYS A 36 21.09 -8.55 30.01
CA LYS A 36 20.24 -7.75 30.92
C LYS A 36 20.36 -6.23 30.78
N ALA A 37 20.99 -5.74 29.72
CA ALA A 37 21.03 -4.32 29.38
C ALA A 37 21.00 -4.13 27.84
N GLY A 38 20.04 -4.76 27.18
CA GLY A 38 19.61 -4.33 25.86
C GLY A 38 18.39 -3.45 26.05
N ASP A 39 18.59 -2.15 26.26
CA ASP A 39 17.59 -1.20 25.79
C ASP A 39 17.46 -1.48 24.29
N GLU A 40 16.35 -2.09 23.87
CA GLU A 40 16.00 -2.08 22.46
C GLU A 40 16.10 -0.61 22.00
N PRO A 41 16.77 -0.31 20.89
CA PRO A 41 16.83 1.06 20.42
C PRO A 41 15.40 1.50 20.16
N LYS A 42 14.86 2.35 21.04
CA LYS A 42 13.58 3.01 20.84
C LYS A 42 13.71 3.73 19.50
N LYS A 43 12.95 3.26 18.51
CA LYS A 43 12.87 3.89 17.21
C LYS A 43 12.63 5.38 17.43
N SER A 44 13.41 6.22 16.75
CA SER A 44 13.18 7.65 16.83
C SER A 44 11.76 7.96 16.37
N LYS A 45 11.14 9.03 16.88
CA LYS A 45 9.81 9.48 16.42
C LYS A 45 9.75 9.62 14.89
N HIS A 46 10.86 10.01 14.27
CA HIS A 46 11.00 10.08 12.82
C HIS A 46 10.90 8.69 12.14
N GLU A 47 11.54 7.66 12.71
CA GLU A 47 11.43 6.29 12.19
C GLU A 47 10.01 5.71 12.33
N GLU A 48 9.30 6.06 13.40
CA GLU A 48 7.89 5.67 13.60
C GLU A 48 6.98 6.33 12.56
N GLU A 49 7.09 7.65 12.37
CA GLU A 49 6.33 8.39 11.36
C GLU A 49 6.58 7.88 9.94
N MET A 50 7.83 7.55 9.61
CA MET A 50 8.18 6.97 8.31
C MET A 50 7.60 5.56 8.13
N ALA A 51 7.60 4.74 9.19
CA ALA A 51 7.00 3.40 9.13
C ALA A 51 5.48 3.47 8.94
N GLU A 52 4.81 4.37 9.65
CA GLU A 52 3.36 4.62 9.48
C GLU A 52 3.04 5.11 8.07
N TRP A 53 3.84 6.05 7.54
CA TRP A 53 3.69 6.53 6.17
C TRP A 53 3.85 5.39 5.16
N MET A 54 4.85 4.53 5.33
CA MET A 54 5.08 3.39 4.44
C MET A 54 3.92 2.39 4.46
N MET A 55 3.43 2.06 5.66
CA MET A 55 2.31 1.13 5.84
C MET A 55 1.01 1.70 5.28
N ALA A 56 0.76 3.00 5.50
CA ALA A 56 -0.38 3.69 4.93
C ALA A 56 -0.30 3.73 3.39
N ASN A 57 0.88 3.88 2.80
CA ASN A 57 1.03 4.02 1.34
C ASN A 57 1.33 2.71 0.61
N GLN A 58 1.23 1.56 1.27
CA GLN A 58 1.44 0.27 0.62
C GLN A 58 0.23 -0.14 -0.23
N LYS A 59 0.50 -0.71 -1.41
CA LYS A 59 -0.54 -1.34 -2.23
C LYS A 59 -1.10 -2.55 -1.49
N THR A 60 -2.42 -2.64 -1.41
CA THR A 60 -3.17 -3.71 -0.72
C THR A 60 -3.98 -4.54 -1.72
N PRO A 61 -4.52 -5.71 -1.33
CA PRO A 61 -5.42 -6.49 -2.19
C PRO A 61 -6.67 -5.72 -2.68
N MET A 62 -7.04 -4.62 -2.01
CA MET A 62 -8.15 -3.77 -2.46
C MET A 62 -7.81 -3.01 -3.74
N HIS A 63 -6.54 -2.70 -3.99
CA HIS A 63 -6.11 -2.08 -5.24
C HIS A 63 -6.28 -3.02 -6.44
N GLU A 64 -6.15 -4.33 -6.23
CA GLU A 64 -6.39 -5.33 -7.29
C GLU A 64 -7.84 -5.34 -7.76
N LYS A 65 -8.80 -4.92 -6.90
CA LYS A 65 -10.22 -4.81 -7.30
C LYS A 65 -10.45 -3.73 -8.34
N LEU A 66 -9.57 -2.74 -8.45
CA LEU A 66 -9.66 -1.68 -9.45
C LEU A 66 -9.62 -2.23 -10.89
N LYS A 67 -9.08 -3.43 -11.09
CA LYS A 67 -9.09 -4.13 -12.40
C LYS A 67 -10.50 -4.30 -12.97
N MET A 68 -11.55 -4.28 -12.15
CA MET A 68 -12.93 -4.38 -12.63
C MET A 68 -13.37 -3.21 -13.51
N PHE A 69 -12.69 -2.06 -13.40
CA PHE A 69 -12.99 -0.87 -14.20
C PHE A 69 -12.20 -0.82 -15.50
N VAL A 70 -11.13 -1.62 -15.62
CA VAL A 70 -10.21 -1.57 -16.76
C VAL A 70 -10.87 -2.14 -18.00
N GLY A 71 -10.78 -1.38 -19.10
CA GLY A 71 -11.29 -1.79 -20.40
C GLY A 71 -11.78 -0.61 -21.22
N GLU A 72 -12.21 -0.97 -22.43
CA GLU A 72 -12.96 -0.09 -23.33
C GLU A 72 -14.45 -0.40 -23.15
N TRP A 73 -15.26 0.64 -22.98
CA TRP A 73 -16.67 0.52 -22.65
C TRP A 73 -17.53 1.36 -23.59
N ASP A 74 -18.55 0.71 -24.15
CA ASP A 74 -19.69 1.41 -24.77
C ASP A 74 -20.64 1.87 -23.66
N CYS A 75 -20.73 3.17 -23.46
CA CYS A 75 -21.57 3.79 -22.44
C CYS A 75 -22.87 4.34 -23.03
N LYS A 76 -23.95 4.20 -22.27
CA LYS A 76 -25.23 4.86 -22.53
C LYS A 76 -25.45 5.93 -21.46
N CYS A 77 -25.32 7.19 -21.84
CA CYS A 77 -25.52 8.33 -20.95
C CYS A 77 -26.96 8.81 -21.03
N THR A 78 -27.61 9.02 -19.88
CA THR A 78 -28.93 9.64 -19.83
C THR A 78 -28.83 10.97 -19.09
N MET A 79 -29.11 12.05 -19.82
CA MET A 79 -29.11 13.41 -19.30
C MET A 79 -30.53 13.80 -18.86
N TYR A 80 -30.62 14.41 -17.69
CA TYR A 80 -31.86 14.94 -17.13
C TYR A 80 -31.76 16.45 -17.10
N MET A 81 -32.67 17.12 -17.80
CA MET A 81 -32.80 18.57 -17.79
C MET A 81 -34.21 18.91 -17.29
N GLU A 82 -34.32 19.91 -16.42
CA GLU A 82 -35.61 20.34 -15.88
C GLU A 82 -36.55 20.76 -17.01
N GLY A 83 -37.81 20.30 -16.96
CA GLY A 83 -38.80 20.60 -17.98
C GLY A 83 -38.66 19.83 -19.30
N MET A 84 -37.73 18.87 -19.40
CA MET A 84 -37.53 18.07 -20.62
C MET A 84 -37.54 16.55 -20.37
N PRO A 85 -37.93 15.73 -21.37
CA PRO A 85 -37.78 14.29 -21.29
C PRO A 85 -36.30 13.90 -21.17
N PRO A 86 -35.97 12.82 -20.45
CA PRO A 86 -34.60 12.31 -20.37
C PRO A 86 -34.04 12.04 -21.76
N GLN A 87 -32.88 12.63 -22.06
CA GLN A 87 -32.20 12.46 -23.34
C GLN A 87 -31.13 11.38 -23.18
N THR A 88 -31.10 10.42 -24.10
CA THR A 88 -30.07 9.37 -24.06
C THR A 88 -29.11 9.53 -25.22
N SER A 89 -27.81 9.41 -24.93
CA SER A 89 -26.76 9.37 -25.92
C SER A 89 -25.80 8.20 -25.71
N LYS A 90 -25.01 7.91 -26.74
CA LYS A 90 -23.84 7.03 -26.65
C LYS A 90 -22.61 7.83 -26.23
N ALA A 91 -21.78 7.21 -25.43
CA ALA A 91 -20.45 7.66 -25.09
C ALA A 91 -19.50 6.46 -25.11
N GLU A 92 -18.22 6.73 -25.23
CA GLU A 92 -17.16 5.74 -25.14
C GLU A 92 -16.33 6.06 -23.91
N SER A 93 -15.86 5.01 -23.23
CA SER A 93 -14.92 5.15 -22.13
C SER A 93 -13.74 4.21 -22.29
N ASP A 94 -12.55 4.72 -22.02
CA ASP A 94 -11.31 3.95 -21.93
C ASP A 94 -10.74 4.10 -20.52
N ALA A 95 -10.45 2.98 -19.88
CA ALA A 95 -9.96 2.94 -18.52
C ALA A 95 -8.79 1.97 -18.35
N HIS A 96 -7.72 2.45 -17.73
CA HIS A 96 -6.51 1.66 -17.49
C HIS A 96 -5.91 1.96 -16.13
N LEU A 97 -5.17 0.98 -15.63
CA LEU A 97 -4.39 1.13 -14.41
C LEU A 97 -3.22 2.08 -14.65
N VAL A 98 -2.94 2.93 -13.65
CA VAL A 98 -1.82 3.85 -13.62
C VAL A 98 -1.07 3.74 -12.30
N TYR A 99 0.18 4.21 -12.28
CA TYR A 99 1.03 4.23 -11.09
C TYR A 99 1.14 2.85 -10.40
N ASP A 100 1.55 1.83 -11.17
CA ASP A 100 1.71 0.45 -10.66
C ASP A 100 0.40 -0.17 -10.11
N GLY A 101 -0.73 0.20 -10.73
CA GLY A 101 -2.06 -0.31 -10.35
C GLY A 101 -2.61 0.28 -9.06
N ARG A 102 -2.13 1.46 -8.67
CA ARG A 102 -2.65 2.20 -7.51
C ARG A 102 -3.96 2.92 -7.82
N TYR A 103 -4.13 3.33 -9.07
CA TYR A 103 -5.33 4.03 -9.52
C TYR A 103 -5.77 3.52 -10.88
N VAL A 104 -7.04 3.74 -11.20
CA VAL A 104 -7.58 3.67 -12.56
C VAL A 104 -7.71 5.10 -13.06
N ARG A 105 -7.15 5.35 -14.23
CA ARG A 105 -7.43 6.53 -15.02
C ARG A 105 -8.51 6.17 -16.02
N GLN A 106 -9.59 6.94 -16.04
CA GLN A 106 -10.70 6.76 -16.95
C GLN A 106 -10.89 8.01 -17.79
N SER A 107 -11.05 7.83 -19.10
CA SER A 107 -11.45 8.88 -20.03
C SER A 107 -12.84 8.58 -20.57
N TYR A 108 -13.59 9.64 -20.86
CA TYR A 108 -14.90 9.56 -21.49
C TYR A 108 -14.99 10.56 -22.63
N LYS A 109 -15.65 10.14 -23.70
CA LYS A 109 -16.03 11.02 -24.79
C LYS A 109 -17.46 10.70 -25.21
N GLY A 110 -18.27 11.72 -25.39
CA GLY A 110 -19.62 11.52 -25.86
C GLY A 110 -20.23 12.77 -26.43
N SER A 111 -21.48 12.65 -26.85
CA SER A 111 -22.25 13.77 -27.37
C SER A 111 -23.71 13.61 -27.03
N PHE A 112 -24.43 14.70 -26.80
CA PHE A 112 -25.88 14.67 -26.57
C PHE A 112 -26.53 15.84 -27.30
N ASP A 113 -27.81 15.68 -27.63
CA ASP A 113 -28.60 16.75 -28.24
C ASP A 113 -29.40 17.46 -27.14
N ALA A 114 -29.36 18.79 -27.12
CA ALA A 114 -30.13 19.64 -26.22
C ALA A 114 -30.53 20.95 -26.92
N PRO A 115 -31.60 21.64 -26.48
CA PRO A 115 -31.94 22.95 -27.01
C PRO A 115 -30.82 23.97 -26.74
N GLY A 116 -30.44 24.70 -27.79
CA GLY A 116 -29.54 25.84 -27.70
C GLY A 116 -30.23 27.10 -27.15
N PRO A 117 -29.48 28.20 -27.02
CA PRO A 117 -30.01 29.48 -26.53
C PRO A 117 -31.17 30.04 -27.36
N ASP A 118 -31.28 29.63 -28.62
CA ASP A 118 -32.34 30.00 -29.56
C ASP A 118 -33.54 29.02 -29.53
N GLY A 119 -33.52 28.04 -28.63
CA GLY A 119 -34.55 27.01 -28.49
C GLY A 119 -34.50 25.90 -29.54
N LYS A 120 -33.54 25.92 -30.47
CA LYS A 120 -33.41 24.87 -31.50
C LYS A 120 -32.51 23.73 -31.00
N PRO A 121 -32.73 22.48 -31.45
CA PRO A 121 -31.84 21.39 -31.13
C PRO A 121 -30.40 21.66 -31.58
N GLN A 122 -29.47 21.52 -30.65
CA GLN A 122 -28.04 21.63 -30.89
C GLN A 122 -27.33 20.40 -30.31
N LYS A 123 -26.33 19.91 -31.05
CA LYS A 123 -25.46 18.84 -30.58
C LYS A 123 -24.35 19.42 -29.72
N TYR A 124 -24.20 18.87 -28.53
CA TYR A 124 -23.10 19.16 -27.61
C TYR A 124 -22.18 17.95 -27.52
N THR A 125 -20.88 18.19 -27.44
CA THR A 125 -19.87 17.17 -27.18
C THR A 125 -19.32 17.36 -25.78
N PHE A 126 -19.06 16.26 -25.07
CA PHE A 126 -18.41 16.31 -23.77
C PHE A 126 -17.22 15.37 -23.73
N GLU A 127 -16.20 15.80 -23.00
CA GLU A 127 -15.07 14.96 -22.60
C GLU A 127 -14.98 14.96 -21.08
N GLY A 128 -14.64 13.81 -20.51
CA GLY A 128 -14.58 13.61 -19.07
C GLY A 128 -13.35 12.80 -18.68
N TYR A 129 -12.87 13.07 -17.46
CA TYR A 129 -11.72 12.39 -16.90
C TYR A 129 -11.99 12.01 -15.44
N GLY A 130 -11.81 10.72 -15.15
CA GLY A 130 -11.97 10.15 -13.83
C GLY A 130 -10.67 9.54 -13.32
N VAL A 131 -10.45 9.62 -12.00
CA VAL A 131 -9.44 8.82 -11.30
C VAL A 131 -10.13 8.06 -10.19
N ILE A 132 -9.98 6.73 -10.17
CA ILE A 132 -10.53 5.86 -9.13
C ILE A 132 -9.37 5.22 -8.36
N GLY A 133 -9.45 5.18 -7.04
CA GLY A 133 -8.42 4.60 -6.18
C GLY A 133 -8.99 4.03 -4.89
N TYR A 134 -8.11 3.41 -4.10
CA TYR A 134 -8.43 2.95 -2.75
C TYR A 134 -7.61 3.73 -1.73
N ASP A 135 -8.28 4.49 -0.87
CA ASP A 135 -7.67 5.18 0.26
C ASP A 135 -7.50 4.17 1.39
N THR A 136 -6.26 3.85 1.73
CA THR A 136 -5.85 2.90 2.78
C THR A 136 -6.03 3.45 4.19
N ILE A 137 -5.99 4.77 4.37
CA ILE A 137 -6.19 5.43 5.65
C ILE A 137 -7.70 5.43 5.97
N LYS A 138 -8.51 5.88 5.01
CA LYS A 138 -9.98 5.89 5.14
C LYS A 138 -10.61 4.51 4.89
N LYS A 139 -9.84 3.57 4.35
CA LYS A 139 -10.25 2.21 3.98
C LYS A 139 -11.45 2.17 3.01
N THR A 140 -11.53 3.13 2.10
CA THR A 140 -12.64 3.26 1.14
C THR A 140 -12.14 3.46 -0.28
N PHE A 141 -12.95 3.06 -1.26
CA PHE A 141 -12.75 3.53 -2.63
C PHE A 141 -13.11 5.00 -2.73
N VAL A 142 -12.32 5.73 -3.49
CA VAL A 142 -12.50 7.15 -3.78
C VAL A 142 -12.42 7.34 -5.28
N SER A 143 -13.15 8.32 -5.78
CA SER A 143 -13.07 8.73 -7.17
C SER A 143 -13.01 10.24 -7.25
N ASN A 144 -12.34 10.80 -8.25
CA ASN A 144 -12.52 12.19 -8.62
C ASN A 144 -12.86 12.30 -10.09
N TRP A 145 -13.60 13.34 -10.45
CA TRP A 145 -14.11 13.59 -11.79
C TRP A 145 -13.97 15.07 -12.16
N ILE A 146 -13.60 15.31 -13.41
CA ILE A 146 -13.62 16.60 -14.09
C ILE A 146 -14.14 16.39 -15.52
N ASP A 147 -14.81 17.40 -16.09
CA ASP A 147 -15.32 17.34 -17.45
C ASP A 147 -15.31 18.71 -18.14
N SER A 148 -15.50 18.69 -19.46
CA SER A 148 -15.55 19.89 -20.30
C SER A 148 -16.83 20.72 -20.17
N MET A 149 -17.80 20.25 -19.40
CA MET A 149 -19.13 20.86 -19.26
C MET A 149 -19.29 21.64 -17.95
N SER A 150 -18.27 21.61 -17.10
CA SER A 150 -18.26 22.24 -15.79
C SER A 150 -16.87 22.76 -15.43
N THR A 151 -16.80 23.62 -14.40
CA THR A 151 -15.53 24.05 -13.78
C THR A 151 -15.33 23.38 -12.41
N GLY A 152 -16.17 22.39 -12.09
CA GLY A 152 -16.15 21.70 -10.80
C GLY A 152 -15.12 20.57 -10.78
N ILE A 153 -14.68 20.24 -9.56
CA ILE A 153 -13.98 18.99 -9.27
C ILE A 153 -14.91 18.20 -8.34
N TYR A 154 -15.31 17.02 -8.77
CA TYR A 154 -16.27 16.17 -8.06
C TYR A 154 -15.54 14.98 -7.45
N GLY A 155 -15.87 14.59 -6.22
CA GLY A 155 -15.23 13.46 -5.53
C GLY A 155 -16.10 12.81 -4.47
#